data_AF-A0A672LZM3-F1
#
_entry.id   AF-A0A672LZM3-F1
#
_cell.length_a   1.000
_cell.length_b   1.000
_cell.length_c   1.000
_cell.angle_alpha   90.00
_cell.angle_beta   90.00
_cell.angle_gamma   90.00
#
_symmetry.space_group_name_H-M   'P 1'
#
loop_
_entity.id
_entity.type
_entity.pdbx_description
1 polymer ?
#
loop_
_entity_poly.entity_id
_entity_poly.type
_entity_poly.pdbx_seq_one_letter_code
_entity_poly.pdbx_strand_id
1 'polypeptide(L)'
;MEELTEVITAAEFHPHQCNTFVYSSSKGTIRLCDMRASALCDKHSKLFEEPEDPSNRSFFSEIISSISDVKFSHNGRYMMTRDYLSVKIWDLNMENRPVETYQVGSCFCSKSKQMYTTAHIRNLLW
;
A
#
# COMPACT_ATOMS: atom_id res chain seq x y z
N MET A 1 18.67 15.80 12.79
CA MET A 1 17.55 14.85 12.84
C MET A 1 18.04 13.65 12.06
N GLU A 2 18.22 12.49 12.71
CA GLU A 2 18.66 11.27 12.01
C GLU A 2 17.55 10.85 11.05
N GLU A 3 17.89 10.74 9.76
CA GLU A 3 16.99 10.23 8.75
C GLU A 3 16.83 8.72 8.99
N LEU A 4 15.60 8.26 9.23
CA LEU A 4 15.33 6.83 9.39
C LEU A 4 15.73 6.11 8.11
N THR A 5 16.55 5.08 8.26
CA THR A 5 16.88 4.16 7.17
C THR A 5 15.59 3.53 6.68
N GLU A 6 15.35 3.58 5.38
CA GLU A 6 14.18 2.98 4.77
C GLU A 6 14.18 1.46 4.97
N VAL A 7 13.09 0.89 5.50
CA VAL A 7 12.96 -0.55 5.72
C VAL A 7 11.75 -1.10 4.95
N ILE A 8 11.91 -2.29 4.38
CA ILE A 8 10.81 -3.02 3.75
C ILE A 8 9.89 -3.57 4.85
N THR A 9 8.61 -3.22 4.79
CA THR A 9 7.63 -3.60 5.83
C THR A 9 6.75 -4.77 5.43
N ALA A 10 6.41 -4.88 4.15
CA ALA A 10 5.64 -5.98 3.60
C ALA A 10 6.05 -6.25 2.15
N ALA A 11 5.84 -7.47 1.68
CA ALA A 11 6.04 -7.85 0.30
C ALA A 11 5.04 -8.93 -0.11
N GLU A 12 4.57 -8.88 -1.36
CA GLU A 12 3.66 -9.89 -1.90
C GLU A 12 3.86 -10.07 -3.40
N PHE A 13 3.68 -11.31 -3.87
CA PHE A 13 3.70 -11.65 -5.29
C PHE A 13 2.32 -11.46 -5.93
N HIS A 14 2.33 -11.06 -7.20
CA HIS A 14 1.12 -10.93 -7.98
C HIS A 14 0.46 -12.31 -8.19
N PRO A 15 -0.87 -12.46 -8.00
CA PRO A 15 -1.54 -13.76 -7.98
C PRO A 15 -1.46 -14.54 -9.30
N HIS A 16 -1.31 -13.83 -10.42
CA HIS A 16 -1.24 -14.42 -11.76
C HIS A 16 0.12 -14.28 -12.46
N GLN A 17 1.02 -13.43 -11.94
CA GLN A 17 2.27 -13.08 -12.63
C GLN A 17 3.43 -13.40 -11.68
N CYS A 18 4.07 -14.54 -11.89
CA CYS A 18 5.16 -15.00 -11.02
C CYS A 18 6.40 -14.11 -11.07
N ASN A 19 6.55 -13.29 -12.11
CA ASN A 19 7.64 -12.35 -12.26
C ASN A 19 7.39 -11.00 -11.59
N THR A 20 6.16 -10.72 -11.16
CA THR A 20 5.76 -9.41 -10.63
C THR A 20 5.52 -9.53 -9.13
N PHE A 21 6.16 -8.66 -8.35
CA PHE A 21 5.90 -8.55 -6.92
C PHE A 21 5.93 -7.09 -6.50
N VAL A 22 5.31 -6.80 -5.35
CA VAL A 22 5.34 -5.49 -4.72
C VAL A 22 5.99 -5.61 -3.36
N TYR A 23 6.62 -4.52 -2.93
CA TYR A 23 7.01 -4.33 -1.56
C TYR A 23 6.70 -2.92 -1.10
N SER A 24 6.34 -2.79 0.17
CA SER A 24 6.10 -1.52 0.83
C SER A 24 7.25 -1.14 1.74
N SER A 25 7.29 0.14 2.05
CA SER A 25 8.31 0.75 2.87
C SER A 25 7.75 1.40 4.12
N SER A 26 8.60 1.54 5.14
CA SER A 26 8.36 2.35 6.33
C SER A 26 8.19 3.85 6.03
N LYS A 27 8.55 4.31 4.83
CA LYS A 27 8.37 5.69 4.35
C LYS A 27 7.07 5.92 3.56
N GLY A 28 6.14 4.96 3.56
CA GLY A 28 4.87 5.13 2.85
C GLY A 28 4.92 4.92 1.34
N THR A 29 6.02 4.41 0.80
CA THR A 29 6.17 4.12 -0.63
C THR A 29 5.88 2.66 -0.93
N ILE A 30 5.31 2.40 -2.10
CA ILE A 30 5.05 1.05 -2.61
C ILE A 30 5.74 0.92 -3.95
N ARG A 31 6.56 -0.13 -4.10
CA ARG A 31 7.33 -0.36 -5.31
C ARG A 31 6.90 -1.67 -5.93
N LEU A 32 6.57 -1.63 -7.22
CA LEU A 32 6.29 -2.80 -8.02
C LEU A 32 7.52 -3.14 -8.85
N CYS A 33 7.97 -4.38 -8.75
CA CYS A 33 9.16 -4.90 -9.42
C CYS A 33 8.78 -6.00 -10.41
N ASP A 34 9.50 -6.03 -11.53
CA ASP A 34 9.43 -7.10 -12.53
C ASP A 34 10.79 -7.81 -12.61
N MET A 35 10.83 -9.07 -12.19
CA MET A 35 12.02 -9.91 -12.19
C MET A 35 12.56 -10.21 -13.59
N ARG A 36 11.75 -10.03 -14.65
CA ARG A 36 12.22 -10.19 -16.04
C ARG A 36 13.06 -9.01 -16.51
N ALA A 37 12.79 -7.82 -15.99
CA ALA A 37 13.52 -6.61 -16.38
C ALA A 37 14.90 -6.52 -15.71
N SER A 38 15.01 -6.95 -14.46
CA SER A 38 16.29 -7.09 -13.77
C SER A 38 16.21 -8.23 -12.74
N ALA A 39 17.15 -9.17 -12.82
CA ALA A 39 17.25 -10.28 -11.87
C ALA A 39 17.50 -9.82 -10.42
N LEU A 40 18.14 -8.65 -10.26
CA LEU A 40 18.43 -8.06 -8.95
C LEU A 40 17.30 -7.12 -8.46
N CYS A 41 16.34 -6.78 -9.32
CA CYS A 41 15.22 -5.87 -9.01
C CYS A 41 15.64 -4.49 -8.46
N ASP A 42 16.88 -4.04 -8.76
CA ASP A 42 17.44 -2.75 -8.32
C ASP A 42 16.60 -1.55 -8.78
N LYS A 43 15.90 -1.73 -9.90
CA LYS A 43 14.98 -0.76 -10.47
C LYS A 43 13.56 -1.23 -10.23
N HIS A 44 12.78 -0.39 -9.57
CA HIS A 44 11.34 -0.58 -9.53
C HIS A 44 10.76 -0.26 -10.91
N SER A 45 9.78 -1.05 -11.32
CA SER A 45 9.01 -0.83 -12.55
C SER A 45 8.03 0.32 -12.39
N LYS A 46 7.36 0.36 -11.23
CA LYS A 46 6.42 1.44 -10.86
C LYS A 46 6.59 1.81 -9.40
N LEU A 47 6.37 3.10 -9.10
CA LEU A 47 6.40 3.67 -7.76
C LEU A 47 5.04 4.29 -7.48
N PHE A 48 4.39 3.81 -6.43
CA PHE A 48 3.13 4.37 -5.94
C PHE A 48 3.45 5.17 -4.69
N GLU A 49 3.34 6.48 -4.82
CA GLU A 49 3.53 7.44 -3.75
C GLU A 49 2.49 8.54 -3.87
N GLU A 50 1.99 9.01 -2.73
CA GLU A 50 1.22 10.24 -2.73
C GLU A 50 2.19 11.42 -2.57
N PRO A 51 2.00 12.51 -3.33
CA PRO A 51 2.78 13.71 -3.12
C PRO A 51 2.44 14.30 -1.74
N GLU A 52 3.36 14.17 -0.80
CA GLU A 52 3.27 14.84 0.49
C GLU A 52 3.90 16.24 0.41
N ASP A 53 3.17 17.24 0.91
CA ASP A 53 3.72 18.58 1.09
C ASP A 53 4.93 18.53 2.03
N PRO A 54 6.08 19.13 1.66
CA PRO A 54 7.28 19.14 2.49
C PRO A 54 7.05 19.70 3.90
N SER A 55 6.05 20.57 4.04
CA SER A 55 5.62 21.19 5.29
C SER A 55 4.99 20.20 6.28
N ASN A 56 4.43 19.09 5.79
CA ASN A 56 3.80 18.05 6.61
C ASN A 56 4.76 16.90 6.96
N ARG A 57 5.99 16.93 6.44
CA ARG A 57 7.03 15.95 6.78
C ARG A 57 7.53 16.19 8.20
N SER A 58 6.98 15.42 9.13
CA SER A 58 7.37 15.38 10.53
C SER A 58 7.74 13.95 10.90
N PHE A 59 8.49 13.76 11.97
CA PHE A 59 8.79 12.42 12.50
C PHE A 59 7.50 11.60 12.75
N PHE A 60 6.42 12.26 13.17
CA PHE A 60 5.12 11.62 13.31
C PHE A 60 4.47 11.25 11.97
N SER A 61 4.70 12.02 10.90
CA SER A 61 4.18 11.70 9.57
C SER A 61 4.85 10.44 9.02
N GLU A 62 6.15 10.29 9.24
CA GLU A 62 6.90 9.09 8.84
C GLU A 62 6.36 7.84 9.55
N ILE A 63 6.12 7.93 10.87
CA ILE A 63 5.54 6.82 11.65
C ILE A 63 4.15 6.42 11.15
N ILE A 64 3.25 7.39 10.90
CA ILE A 64 1.88 7.10 10.45
C ILE A 64 1.83 6.69 8.98
N SER A 65 2.77 7.16 8.15
CA SER A 65 2.89 6.81 6.72
C SER A 65 3.44 5.40 6.51
N SER A 66 4.09 4.83 7.53
CA SER A 66 4.62 3.47 7.48
C SER A 66 3.52 2.47 7.14
N ILE A 67 3.72 1.74 6.03
CA ILE A 67 2.76 0.77 5.54
C ILE A 67 2.94 -0.51 6.34
N SER A 68 1.87 -1.03 6.94
CA SER A 68 1.92 -2.26 7.74
C SER A 68 1.74 -3.52 6.90
N ASP A 69 0.92 -3.46 5.84
CA ASP A 69 0.63 -4.63 4.99
C ASP A 69 0.23 -4.19 3.58
N VAL A 70 0.48 -5.07 2.61
CA VAL A 70 0.10 -4.93 1.21
C VAL A 70 -0.54 -6.21 0.74
N LYS A 71 -1.70 -6.08 0.09
CA LYS A 71 -2.44 -7.20 -0.48
C LYS A 71 -2.92 -6.96 -1.91
N PHE A 72 -2.65 -7.89 -2.81
CA PHE A 72 -3.26 -7.91 -4.12
C PHE A 72 -4.71 -8.38 -4.06
N SER A 73 -5.48 -7.84 -4.99
CA SER A 73 -6.79 -8.37 -5.36
C SER A 73 -6.66 -9.71 -6.08
N HIS A 74 -7.71 -10.54 -6.01
CA HIS A 74 -7.75 -11.85 -6.68
C HIS A 74 -7.55 -11.74 -8.19
N ASN A 75 -8.09 -10.68 -8.80
CA ASN A 75 -7.93 -10.44 -10.24
C ASN A 75 -6.56 -9.82 -10.59
N GLY A 76 -5.75 -9.46 -9.59
CA GLY A 76 -4.44 -8.85 -9.74
C GLY A 76 -4.45 -7.40 -10.23
N ARG A 77 -5.60 -6.79 -10.51
CA ARG A 77 -5.66 -5.42 -11.05
C ARG A 77 -5.44 -4.36 -9.97
N TYR A 78 -5.97 -4.62 -8.78
CA TYR A 78 -5.90 -3.70 -7.65
C TYR A 78 -4.96 -4.23 -6.58
N MET A 79 -4.39 -3.31 -5.82
CA MET A 79 -3.66 -3.60 -4.59
C MET A 79 -4.21 -2.75 -3.46
N MET A 80 -4.24 -3.31 -2.26
CA MET A 80 -4.67 -2.67 -1.04
C MET A 80 -3.45 -2.48 -0.15
N THR A 81 -3.30 -1.29 0.40
CA THR A 81 -2.26 -0.99 1.38
C THR A 81 -2.87 -0.47 2.66
N ARG A 82 -2.22 -0.77 3.78
CA ARG A 82 -2.66 -0.35 5.09
C ARG A 82 -1.59 0.51 5.75
N ASP A 83 -1.97 1.70 6.18
CA ASP A 83 -1.18 2.53 7.09
C ASP A 83 -1.85 2.59 8.47
N TYR A 84 -1.30 3.40 9.39
CA TYR A 84 -1.80 3.48 10.75
C TYR A 84 -3.23 4.02 10.83
N LEU A 85 -3.58 5.01 10.00
CA LEU A 85 -4.85 5.74 10.08
C LEU A 85 -5.86 5.32 9.00
N SER A 86 -5.40 4.71 7.92
CA SER A 86 -6.14 4.54 6.68
C SER A 86 -5.82 3.24 5.95
N VAL A 87 -6.79 2.80 5.14
CA VAL A 87 -6.65 1.76 4.13
C VAL A 87 -6.76 2.44 2.78
N LYS A 88 -5.82 2.16 1.88
CA LYS A 88 -5.81 2.72 0.53
C LYS A 88 -5.93 1.59 -0.49
N ILE A 89 -6.71 1.82 -1.53
CA ILE A 89 -6.83 0.92 -2.68
C ILE A 89 -6.19 1.61 -3.89
N TRP A 90 -5.31 0.91 -4.56
CA TRP A 90 -4.56 1.39 -5.72
C TRP A 90 -4.90 0.55 -6.94
N ASP A 91 -4.98 1.19 -8.10
CA ASP A 91 -5.02 0.50 -9.40
C ASP A 91 -3.60 0.41 -9.93
N LEU A 92 -3.15 -0.77 -10.36
CA LEU A 92 -1.79 -0.95 -10.89
C LEU A 92 -1.50 -0.11 -12.15
N ASN A 93 -2.53 0.39 -12.82
CA ASN A 93 -2.39 1.27 -13.98
C ASN A 93 -2.35 2.77 -13.60
N MET A 94 -2.65 3.12 -12.35
CA MET A 94 -2.65 4.51 -11.86
C MET A 94 -1.75 4.64 -10.64
N GLU A 95 -0.52 5.12 -10.87
CA GLU A 95 0.51 5.20 -9.82
C GLU A 95 0.47 6.50 -8.99
N ASN A 96 -0.11 7.57 -9.54
CA ASN A 96 -0.06 8.91 -8.94
C ASN A 96 -0.95 9.11 -7.71
N ARG A 97 -1.95 8.24 -7.49
CA ARG A 97 -2.89 8.36 -6.37
C ARG A 97 -3.67 7.07 -6.14
N PRO A 98 -4.15 6.81 -4.91
CA PRO A 98 -5.10 5.73 -4.67
C PRO A 98 -6.44 6.04 -5.33
N VAL A 99 -7.16 4.97 -5.68
CA VAL A 99 -8.53 5.01 -6.18
C VAL A 99 -9.50 5.31 -5.04
N GLU A 100 -9.28 4.66 -3.89
CA GLU A 100 -10.11 4.83 -2.70
C GLU A 100 -9.26 4.88 -1.42
N THR A 101 -9.68 5.71 -0.47
CA THR A 101 -9.03 5.86 0.83
C THR A 101 -10.08 5.80 1.94
N TYR A 102 -9.89 4.86 2.87
CA TYR A 102 -10.80 4.61 3.98
C TYR A 102 -10.11 4.91 5.31
N GLN A 103 -10.65 5.85 6.09
CA GLN A 103 -10.12 6.18 7.42
C GLN A 103 -10.58 5.13 8.44
N VAL A 104 -9.64 4.65 9.25
CA VAL A 104 -9.82 3.60 10.27
C VAL A 104 -10.37 4.21 11.55
N GLY A 105 -9.99 5.46 11.84
CA GLY A 105 -10.33 6.17 13.10
C GLY A 105 -11.79 6.59 13.26
N SER A 106 -12.63 6.54 12.22
CA SER A 106 -14.07 6.86 12.33
C SER A 106 -14.93 5.68 12.82
N CYS A 107 -14.30 4.56 13.17
CA CYS A 107 -14.91 3.34 13.69
C CYS A 107 -15.19 3.41 15.21
N PHE A 108 -15.91 4.42 15.70
CA PHE A 108 -16.52 4.35 17.04
C PHE A 108 -17.98 4.81 17.11
N CYS A 109 -18.62 5.12 15.98
CA CYS A 109 -20.05 5.46 15.98
C CYS A 109 -20.80 4.87 14.77
N SER A 110 -20.86 3.54 14.67
CA SER A 110 -22.11 2.78 14.47
C SER A 110 -21.77 1.30 14.39
N LYS A 111 -22.01 0.59 15.51
CA LYS A 111 -22.00 -0.87 15.56
C LYS A 111 -22.85 -1.44 14.41
N SER A 112 -22.36 -2.49 13.75
CA SER A 112 -23.04 -3.42 12.82
C SER A 112 -22.67 -3.43 11.32
N LYS A 113 -21.83 -2.51 10.79
CA LYS A 113 -21.41 -2.56 9.36
C LYS A 113 -19.90 -2.78 9.11
N GLN A 114 -19.04 -2.70 10.12
CA GLN A 114 -17.57 -2.73 9.90
C GLN A 114 -16.92 -4.12 9.86
N MET A 115 -17.56 -5.16 10.39
CA MET A 115 -17.16 -6.54 10.06
C MET A 115 -17.55 -6.90 8.62
N TYR A 116 -18.56 -6.22 8.07
CA TYR A 116 -18.93 -6.38 6.67
C TYR A 116 -17.92 -5.72 5.73
N THR A 117 -17.27 -4.60 6.04
CA THR A 117 -16.35 -3.95 5.07
C THR A 117 -15.04 -4.71 4.88
N THR A 118 -14.42 -5.22 5.94
CA THR A 118 -13.23 -6.11 5.81
C THR A 118 -13.61 -7.45 5.17
N ALA A 119 -14.86 -7.91 5.34
CA ALA A 119 -15.39 -9.12 4.70
C ALA A 119 -15.90 -8.89 3.26
N HIS A 120 -16.35 -7.68 2.91
CA HIS A 120 -16.82 -7.31 1.56
C HIS A 120 -15.64 -6.97 0.68
N ILE A 121 -14.61 -6.29 1.20
CA ILE A 121 -13.32 -6.15 0.54
C ILE A 121 -12.72 -7.55 0.34
N ARG A 122 -12.90 -8.47 1.30
CA ARG A 122 -12.62 -9.89 1.07
C ARG A 122 -13.46 -10.49 -0.07
N ASN A 123 -14.78 -10.38 -0.08
CA ASN A 123 -15.62 -10.98 -1.14
C ASN A 123 -15.57 -10.27 -2.53
N LEU A 124 -15.06 -9.03 -2.61
CA LEU A 124 -14.87 -8.32 -3.88
C LEU A 124 -13.46 -8.51 -4.45
N LEU A 125 -12.50 -8.92 -3.61
CA LEU A 125 -11.09 -9.07 -3.97
C LEU A 125 -10.53 -10.47 -3.65
N TRP A 126 -11.36 -11.44 -3.25
CA TRP A 126 -11.04 -12.87 -3.05
C TRP A 126 -12.18 -13.76 -3.51
#